data_AF-A0A9E0NI97-F1
#
_entry.id   AF-A0A9E0NI97-F1
#
_cell.length_a   1.000
_cell.length_b   1.000
_cell.length_c   1.000
_cell.angle_alpha   90.00
_cell.angle_beta   90.00
_cell.angle_gamma   90.00
#
_symmetry.space_group_name_H-M   'P 1'
#
loop_
_entity.id
_entity.type
_entity.pdbx_description
1 polymer ?
#
loop_
_entity_poly.entity_id
_entity_poly.type
_entity_poly.pdbx_seq_one_letter_code
_entity_poly.pdbx_strand_id
1 'polypeptide(L)'
;ESFMMKRAFKGCAIISGLIERRFPGEQQKSGRQVTFSTDLIYDVLRRHQPDHLLLRCAREDAATGLVDVARLGQLLARIKGKIRHVALDHLSPFSVPILLEIGKERTPGAAGEMILAEAESDLIAEAIA
;
A
#
# COMPACT_ATOMS: atom_id res chain seq x y z
N GLU A 1 -12.35 -2.60 -3.84
CA GLU A 1 -11.32 -3.55 -4.32
C GLU A 1 -9.93 -3.00 -4.01
N SER A 2 -8.88 -3.82 -4.00
CA SER A 2 -7.55 -3.42 -3.53
C SER A 2 -6.81 -2.55 -4.55
N PHE A 3 -6.47 -1.31 -4.17
CA PHE A 3 -5.56 -0.43 -4.89
C PHE A 3 -4.26 -1.12 -5.32
N MET A 4 -3.79 -2.10 -4.53
CA MET A 4 -2.58 -2.87 -4.85
C MET A 4 -2.71 -3.65 -6.15
N MET A 5 -3.88 -4.22 -6.47
CA MET A 5 -4.07 -4.98 -7.70
C MET A 5 -4.08 -4.09 -8.93
N LYS A 6 -4.78 -2.95 -8.87
CA LYS A 6 -4.75 -1.95 -9.95
C LYS A 6 -3.33 -1.40 -10.16
N ARG A 7 -2.58 -1.18 -9.07
CA ARG A 7 -1.17 -0.78 -9.12
C ARG A 7 -0.29 -1.84 -9.78
N ALA A 8 -0.41 -3.11 -9.42
CA ALA A 8 0.37 -4.19 -10.02
C ALA A 8 0.01 -4.38 -11.50
N PHE A 9 -1.29 -4.39 -11.81
CA PHE A 9 -1.79 -4.50 -13.18
C PHE A 9 -1.27 -3.38 -14.08
N LYS A 10 -1.14 -2.15 -13.57
CA LYS A 10 -0.52 -1.05 -14.32
C LYS A 10 0.91 -1.37 -14.78
N GLY A 11 1.70 -2.07 -13.95
CA GLY A 11 3.01 -2.57 -14.34
C GLY A 11 2.91 -3.56 -15.50
N CYS A 12 2.08 -4.60 -15.36
CA CYS A 12 1.89 -5.61 -16.39
C CYS A 12 1.38 -5.01 -17.71
N ALA A 13 0.45 -4.05 -17.67
CA ALA A 13 -0.10 -3.38 -18.84
C ALA A 13 0.94 -2.54 -19.60
N ILE A 14 1.89 -1.93 -18.89
CA ILE A 14 2.99 -1.19 -19.54
C ILE A 14 3.99 -2.17 -20.16
N ILE A 15 4.38 -3.21 -19.42
CA ILE A 15 5.40 -4.19 -19.88
C ILE A 15 4.89 -4.98 -21.09
N SER A 16 3.62 -5.37 -21.09
CA SER A 16 2.98 -6.10 -22.20
C SER A 16 2.68 -5.23 -23.43
N GLY A 17 2.94 -3.92 -23.37
CA GLY A 17 2.63 -2.99 -24.46
C GLY A 17 1.14 -2.64 -24.58
N LEU A 18 0.27 -3.14 -23.69
CA LEU A 18 -1.15 -2.82 -23.68
C LEU A 18 -1.41 -1.32 -23.48
N ILE A 19 -0.49 -0.64 -22.77
CA ILE A 19 -0.44 0.81 -22.73
C ILE A 19 0.95 1.31 -23.10
N GLU A 20 1.03 1.93 -24.27
CA GLU A 20 2.21 2.65 -24.70
C GLU A 20 2.30 4.02 -24.01
N ARG A 21 3.47 4.32 -23.46
CA ARG A 21 3.79 5.60 -22.80
C ARG A 21 4.32 6.66 -23.76
N ARG A 22 4.95 6.23 -24.85
CA ARG A 22 5.57 7.08 -25.88
C ARG A 22 5.15 6.55 -27.25
N PHE A 23 4.46 7.39 -28.02
CA PHE A 23 4.14 7.10 -29.41
C PHE A 23 4.80 8.15 -30.30
N PRO A 24 5.44 7.77 -31.42
CA PRO A 24 6.02 8.74 -32.35
C PRO A 24 4.96 9.73 -32.84
N GLY A 25 5.21 11.03 -32.70
CA GLY A 25 4.28 12.08 -33.12
C GLY A 25 3.21 12.47 -32.11
N GLU A 26 3.04 11.74 -31.00
CA GLU A 26 2.12 12.10 -29.92
C GLU A 26 2.84 12.56 -28.65
N GLN A 27 2.14 13.38 -27.86
CA GLN A 27 2.61 13.74 -26.53
C GLN A 27 2.59 12.51 -25.61
N GLN A 28 3.59 12.42 -24.72
CA GLN A 28 3.66 11.31 -23.76
C GLN A 28 2.44 11.33 -22.85
N LYS A 29 1.80 10.17 -22.67
CA LYS A 29 0.65 10.06 -21.77
C LYS A 29 1.09 10.43 -20.35
N SER A 30 0.36 11.35 -19.73
CA SER A 30 0.57 11.73 -18.34
C SER A 30 0.37 10.53 -17.41
N GLY A 31 1.07 10.51 -16.27
CA GLY A 31 0.91 9.47 -15.26
C GLY A 31 -0.54 9.24 -14.84
N ARG A 32 -1.36 10.30 -14.82
CA ARG A 32 -2.81 10.24 -14.53
C ARG A 32 -3.59 9.56 -15.64
N GLN A 33 -3.30 9.89 -16.90
CA GLN A 33 -3.94 9.26 -18.07
C GLN A 33 -3.63 7.77 -18.11
N VAL A 34 -2.36 7.40 -17.86
CA VAL A 34 -1.97 5.98 -17.79
C VAL A 34 -2.75 5.26 -16.70
N THR A 35 -2.83 5.81 -15.48
CA THR A 35 -3.59 5.18 -14.38
C THR A 35 -5.07 4.98 -14.74
N PHE A 36 -5.71 6.02 -15.30
CA PHE A 36 -7.11 5.93 -15.68
C PHE A 36 -7.36 4.82 -16.71
N SER A 37 -6.53 4.75 -17.77
CA SER A 37 -6.63 3.71 -18.78
C SER A 37 -6.36 2.30 -18.21
N THR A 38 -5.34 2.13 -17.37
CA THR A 38 -5.05 0.82 -16.76
C THR A 38 -6.18 0.34 -15.86
N ASP A 39 -6.79 1.24 -15.10
CA ASP A 39 -7.86 0.90 -14.17
C ASP A 39 -9.12 0.43 -14.91
N LEU A 40 -9.48 1.12 -16.01
CA LEU A 40 -10.61 0.71 -16.84
C LEU A 40 -10.39 -0.67 -17.47
N ILE A 41 -9.20 -0.91 -18.03
CA ILE A 41 -8.86 -2.19 -18.66
C ILE A 41 -8.88 -3.31 -17.62
N TYR A 42 -8.32 -3.07 -16.43
CA TYR A 42 -8.38 -4.02 -15.31
C TYR A 42 -9.84 -4.37 -14.96
N ASP A 43 -10.69 -3.36 -14.80
CA ASP A 43 -12.09 -3.55 -14.42
C ASP A 43 -12.87 -4.35 -15.49
N VAL A 44 -12.60 -4.08 -16.78
CA VAL A 44 -13.20 -4.80 -17.91
C VAL A 44 -12.72 -6.26 -17.96
N LEU A 45 -11.40 -6.50 -17.91
CA LEU A 45 -10.86 -7.86 -17.92
C LEU A 45 -11.39 -8.65 -16.74
N ARG A 46 -11.44 -8.06 -15.55
CA ARG A 46 -11.96 -8.73 -14.37
C ARG A 46 -13.42 -9.14 -14.54
N ARG A 47 -14.25 -8.29 -15.15
CA ARG A 47 -15.68 -8.56 -15.34
C ARG A 47 -15.95 -9.59 -16.43
N HIS A 48 -15.18 -9.55 -17.53
CA HIS A 48 -15.51 -10.31 -18.74
C HIS A 48 -14.56 -11.47 -19.03
N GLN A 49 -13.34 -11.44 -18.50
CA GLN A 49 -12.29 -12.45 -18.69
C GLN A 49 -11.47 -12.62 -17.39
N PRO A 50 -12.09 -13.13 -16.30
CA PRO A 50 -11.43 -13.20 -14.99
C PRO A 50 -10.16 -14.08 -14.98
N ASP A 51 -10.05 -15.03 -15.92
CA ASP A 51 -8.89 -15.92 -16.06
C ASP A 51 -7.79 -15.35 -16.99
N HIS A 52 -7.89 -14.07 -17.37
CA HIS A 52 -6.94 -13.43 -18.28
C HIS A 52 -5.51 -13.43 -17.72
N LEU A 53 -4.53 -13.73 -18.58
CA LEU A 53 -3.11 -13.87 -18.21
C LEU A 53 -2.57 -12.65 -17.44
N LEU A 54 -2.86 -11.43 -17.92
CA LEU A 54 -2.39 -10.20 -17.24
C LEU A 54 -2.96 -10.03 -15.83
N LEU A 55 -4.16 -10.54 -15.53
CA LEU A 55 -4.70 -10.52 -14.17
C LEU A 55 -3.95 -11.51 -13.27
N ARG A 56 -3.53 -12.65 -13.82
CA ARG A 56 -2.69 -13.63 -13.11
C ARG A 56 -1.30 -13.07 -12.81
N CYS A 57 -0.64 -12.49 -13.80
CA CYS A 57 0.66 -11.82 -13.61
C CYS A 57 0.57 -10.70 -12.58
N ALA A 58 -0.46 -9.85 -12.66
CA ALA A 58 -0.66 -8.78 -11.68
C ALA A 58 -0.84 -9.31 -10.24
N ARG A 59 -1.50 -10.46 -10.07
CA ARG A 59 -1.65 -11.10 -8.77
C ARG A 59 -0.32 -11.63 -8.23
N GLU A 60 0.49 -12.26 -9.07
CA GLU A 60 1.83 -12.75 -8.72
C GLU A 60 2.78 -11.60 -8.35
N ASP A 61 2.78 -10.52 -9.16
CA ASP A 61 3.55 -9.30 -8.90
C ASP A 61 3.13 -8.63 -7.59
N ALA A 62 1.82 -8.53 -7.31
CA ALA A 62 1.34 -7.96 -6.06
C ALA A 62 1.68 -8.86 -4.85
N ALA A 63 1.58 -10.18 -5.00
CA ALA A 63 1.89 -11.13 -3.94
C ALA A 63 3.37 -11.06 -3.54
N THR A 64 4.26 -10.84 -4.51
CA THR A 64 5.71 -10.81 -4.30
C THR A 64 6.19 -9.41 -3.92
N GLY A 65 5.79 -8.38 -4.67
CA GLY A 65 6.35 -7.03 -4.56
C GLY A 65 5.65 -6.10 -3.58
N LEU A 66 4.40 -6.39 -3.17
CA LEU A 66 3.64 -5.50 -2.28
C LEU A 66 3.30 -6.12 -0.92
N VAL A 67 3.05 -7.44 -0.87
CA VAL A 67 2.55 -8.09 0.35
C VAL A 67 3.48 -9.19 0.88
N ASP A 68 4.47 -9.64 0.09
CA ASP A 68 5.35 -10.78 0.39
C ASP A 68 4.57 -11.94 1.05
N VAL A 69 3.59 -12.47 0.29
CA VAL A 69 2.60 -13.44 0.78
C VAL A 69 3.28 -14.71 1.28
N ALA A 70 4.38 -15.12 0.66
CA ALA A 70 5.14 -16.29 1.06
C ALA A 70 5.74 -16.10 2.46
N ARG A 71 6.42 -14.97 2.71
CA ARG A 71 6.98 -14.65 4.03
C ARG A 71 5.90 -14.51 5.09
N LEU A 72 4.78 -13.86 4.76
CA LEU A 72 3.64 -13.74 5.67
C LEU A 72 3.07 -15.12 6.03
N GLY A 73 2.88 -16.00 5.03
CA GLY A 73 2.42 -17.36 5.25
C GLY A 73 3.34 -18.16 6.18
N GLN A 74 4.65 -18.07 5.97
CA GLN A 74 5.64 -18.71 6.84
C GLN A 74 5.58 -18.17 8.28
N LEU A 75 5.46 -16.85 8.44
CA LEU A 75 5.31 -16.23 9.76
C LEU A 75 4.06 -16.75 10.47
N LEU A 76 2.91 -16.71 9.80
CA LEU A 76 1.62 -17.15 10.35
C LEU A 76 1.65 -18.62 10.74
N ALA A 77 2.24 -19.49 9.91
CA ALA A 77 2.42 -20.91 10.22
C ALA A 77 3.27 -21.10 11.48
N ARG A 78 4.39 -20.35 11.61
CA ARG A 78 5.31 -20.44 12.75
C ARG A 78 4.68 -19.99 14.08
N ILE A 79 3.81 -18.98 14.04
CA ILE A 79 3.19 -18.37 15.24
C ILE A 79 1.80 -18.91 15.54
N LYS A 80 1.27 -19.84 14.74
CA LYS A 80 -0.07 -20.42 14.93
C LYS A 80 -0.23 -20.94 16.37
N GLY A 81 -1.28 -20.48 17.05
CA GLY A 81 -1.57 -20.85 18.45
C GLY A 81 -0.68 -20.18 19.50
N LYS A 82 0.23 -19.28 19.11
CA LYS A 82 1.15 -18.56 20.01
C LYS A 82 0.81 -17.09 20.19
N ILE A 83 -0.37 -16.67 19.71
CA ILE A 83 -0.84 -15.29 19.82
C ILE A 83 -1.68 -15.17 21.09
N ARG A 84 -1.21 -14.36 22.05
CA ARG A 84 -1.99 -13.95 23.21
C ARG A 84 -2.55 -12.56 22.95
N HIS A 85 -3.87 -12.46 22.90
CA HIS A 85 -4.55 -11.17 22.84
C HIS A 85 -4.63 -10.59 24.25
N VAL A 86 -4.27 -9.31 24.40
CA VAL A 86 -4.35 -8.57 25.66
C VAL A 86 -5.03 -7.24 25.36
N ALA A 87 -6.16 -6.98 26.01
CA ALA A 87 -6.76 -5.66 26.05
C ALA A 87 -5.99 -4.82 27.07
N LEU A 88 -5.60 -3.61 26.69
CA LEU A 88 -4.88 -2.68 27.56
C LEU A 88 -5.84 -1.57 27.99
N ASP A 89 -5.75 -1.15 29.25
CA ASP A 89 -6.56 -0.05 29.81
C ASP A 89 -6.03 1.33 29.40
N HIS A 90 -4.76 1.38 29.01
CA HIS A 90 -4.06 2.55 28.49
C HIS A 90 -3.34 2.21 27.19
N LEU A 91 -2.91 3.26 26.52
CA LEU A 91 -2.21 3.16 25.25
C LEU A 91 -0.87 2.43 25.41
N SER A 92 -0.49 1.57 24.46
CA SER A 92 0.86 0.95 24.51
C SER A 92 1.91 1.98 24.05
N PRO A 93 3.08 2.08 24.70
CA PRO A 93 4.18 2.90 24.18
C PRO A 93 4.58 2.52 22.73
N PHE A 94 4.40 1.26 22.33
CA PHE A 94 4.65 0.81 20.96
C PHE A 94 3.62 1.28 19.93
N SER A 95 2.48 1.80 20.38
CA SER A 95 1.47 2.38 19.50
C SER A 95 1.67 3.87 19.23
N VAL A 96 2.51 4.57 20.01
CA VAL A 96 2.74 6.01 19.84
C VAL A 96 3.19 6.37 18.41
N PRO A 97 4.18 5.67 17.79
CA PRO A 97 4.60 6.03 16.43
C PRO A 97 3.47 5.93 15.40
N ILE A 98 2.58 4.95 15.52
CA ILE A 98 1.50 4.79 14.55
C ILE A 98 0.37 5.80 14.77
N LEU A 99 0.13 6.24 16.01
CA LEU A 99 -0.85 7.29 16.29
C LEU A 99 -0.42 8.66 15.79
N LEU A 100 0.88 8.97 15.87
CA LEU A 100 1.45 10.21 15.34
C LEU A 100 1.39 10.30 13.81
N GLU A 101 1.28 9.16 13.12
CA GLU A 101 1.07 9.13 11.67
C GLU A 101 -0.40 9.35 11.29
N ILE A 102 -1.35 9.14 12.21
CA ILE A 102 -2.77 9.40 11.97
C ILE A 102 -3.00 10.90 12.02
N GLY A 103 -3.35 11.50 10.87
CA GLY A 103 -3.62 12.94 10.77
C GLY A 103 -2.40 13.80 10.47
N LYS A 104 -1.25 13.19 10.15
CA LYS A 104 -0.04 13.91 9.75
C LYS A 104 -0.27 14.66 8.44
N GLU A 105 -0.48 15.97 8.53
CA GLU A 105 -0.50 16.85 7.36
C GLU A 105 0.91 17.33 7.04
N ARG A 106 1.24 17.40 5.74
CA ARG A 106 2.54 17.91 5.29
C ARG A 106 2.55 19.43 5.40
N THR A 107 2.98 19.93 6.54
CA THR A 107 3.27 21.35 6.73
C THR A 107 4.73 21.64 6.36
N PRO A 108 5.03 22.62 5.50
CA PRO A 108 6.41 22.98 5.21
C PRO A 108 7.13 23.55 6.44
N GLY A 109 8.30 23.03 6.77
CA GLY A 109 9.23 23.63 7.74
C GLY A 109 9.47 22.81 9.02
N ALA A 110 10.55 23.14 9.74
CA ALA A 110 11.02 22.44 10.94
C ALA A 110 10.09 22.57 12.17
N ALA A 111 9.12 23.49 12.14
CA ALA A 111 8.17 23.69 13.23
C ALA A 111 7.24 22.48 13.43
N GLY A 112 6.86 21.78 12.34
CA GLY A 112 6.00 20.60 12.43
C GLY A 112 6.69 19.40 13.09
N GLU A 113 8.00 19.24 12.87
CA GLU A 113 8.79 18.16 13.47
C GLU A 113 8.98 18.38 14.98
N MET A 114 9.18 19.62 15.41
CA MET A 114 9.33 19.97 16.83
C MET A 114 8.04 19.71 17.62
N ILE A 115 6.87 20.10 17.07
CA ILE A 115 5.56 19.83 17.70
C ILE A 115 5.29 18.33 17.80
N LEU A 116 5.66 17.57 16.78
CA LEU A 116 5.47 16.12 16.79
C LEU A 116 6.33 15.43 17.83
N ALA A 117 7.57 15.89 18.03
CA ALA A 117 8.48 15.36 19.04
C ALA A 117 8.00 15.63 20.48
N GLU A 118 7.40 16.80 20.72
CA GLU A 118 6.76 17.13 22.01
C GLU A 118 5.55 16.22 22.26
N ALA A 119 4.67 16.08 21.27
CA ALA A 119 3.51 15.19 21.35
C ALA A 119 3.90 13.70 21.54
N GLU A 120 5.01 13.25 20.94
CA GLU A 120 5.57 11.92 21.16
C GLU A 120 5.94 11.71 22.62
N SER A 121 6.65 12.68 23.23
CA SER A 121 7.08 12.61 24.62
C SER A 121 5.89 12.54 25.58
N ASP A 122 4.87 13.36 25.36
CA ASP A 122 3.66 13.38 26.20
C ASP A 122 2.89 12.06 26.12
N LEU A 123 2.70 11.52 24.90
CA LEU A 123 2.03 10.24 24.70
C LEU A 123 2.81 9.06 25.30
N ILE A 124 4.13 9.08 25.26
CA ILE A 124 4.97 8.07 25.91
C ILE A 124 4.84 8.18 27.44
N ALA A 125 4.82 9.39 27.99
CA ALA A 125 4.66 9.58 29.42
C ALA A 125 3.30 9.08 29.92
N GLU A 126 2.21 9.36 29.19
CA GLU A 126 0.88 8.83 29.47
C GLU A 126 0.81 7.30 29.35
N ALA A 127 1.47 6.71 28.35
CA ALA A 127 1.48 5.27 28.11
C ALA A 127 2.31 4.46 29.13
N ILE A 128 3.17 5.13 29.92
CA ILE A 128 4.03 4.50 30.95
C ILE A 128 3.51 4.73 32.37
N ALA A 129 2.60 5.71 32.57
CA ALA A 129 1.99 6.05 33.85
C ALA A 129 0.95 5.02 34.32
#